data_AF-A0A388Q1D1-F1
#
_entry.id   AF-A0A388Q1D1-F1
#
_cell.length_a   1.000
_cell.length_b   1.000
_cell.length_c   1.000
_cell.angle_alpha   90.00
_cell.angle_beta   90.00
_cell.angle_gamma   90.00
#
_symmetry.space_group_name_H-M   'P 1'
#
loop_
_entity.id
_entity.type
_entity.pdbx_description
1 polymer ?
#
loop_
_entity_poly.entity_id
_entity_poly.type
_entity_poly.pdbx_seq_one_letter_code
_entity_poly.pdbx_strand_id
1 'polypeptide(L)'
;MMDSKKSKLLCLFLFLYGHTYLLSAQNGMYLDAKHTFLIPMLENNVLKGHAYIYLLDKVSKDSNSFIIDVFDEYLRDVGQKKFTLDSKFTFSAAVFNGVNIVTKSEKKEEAVRYIVFDQQANISFDTTLNIRLRKVKELSEENLQPTPILAVNNQGILDYLLTESGGVKSTQMICLSNENKISKYIQASTAPSNVQLLTADNKYIVNTLYIYSHRKHFNDVNTSIQILSAQGVKIAETVLFKDDQFRSIRFLLRYRRTVLK
;
A
#
# COMPACT_ATOMS: atom_id res chain seq x y z
N MET A 1 28.66 -20.00 16.01
CA MET A 1 28.90 -18.80 15.17
C MET A 1 27.90 -18.79 14.03
N MET A 2 26.95 -17.86 14.02
CA MET A 2 26.09 -17.66 12.86
C MET A 2 26.97 -17.14 11.71
N ASP A 3 26.94 -17.83 10.58
CA ASP A 3 27.70 -17.48 9.38
C ASP A 3 27.48 -16.01 9.02
N SER A 4 28.56 -15.27 8.76
CA SER A 4 28.55 -13.82 8.54
C SER A 4 27.54 -13.39 7.46
N LYS A 5 27.27 -14.27 6.50
CA LYS A 5 26.27 -14.06 5.44
C LYS A 5 24.83 -14.12 5.95
N LYS A 6 24.51 -15.08 6.82
CA LYS A 6 23.16 -15.24 7.41
C LYS A 6 22.80 -14.08 8.33
N SER A 7 23.79 -13.60 9.11
CA SER A 7 23.60 -12.46 10.01
C SER A 7 23.27 -11.16 9.27
N LYS A 8 23.89 -10.93 8.10
CA LYS A 8 23.66 -9.70 7.33
C LYS A 8 22.39 -9.73 6.48
N LEU A 9 21.98 -10.89 5.95
CA LEU A 9 20.67 -11.07 5.30
C LEU A 9 19.53 -10.84 6.30
N LEU A 10 19.67 -11.39 7.51
CA LEU A 10 18.76 -11.14 8.61
C LEU A 10 18.70 -9.65 8.96
N CYS A 11 19.83 -8.93 8.92
CA CYS A 11 19.86 -7.50 9.20
C CYS A 11 19.17 -6.66 8.10
N LEU A 12 19.34 -7.01 6.83
CA LEU A 12 18.60 -6.39 5.71
C LEU A 12 17.10 -6.67 5.83
N PHE A 13 16.74 -7.92 6.15
CA PHE A 13 15.36 -8.31 6.38
C PHE A 13 14.76 -7.54 7.56
N LEU A 14 15.44 -7.46 8.69
CA LEU A 14 15.01 -6.68 9.86
C LEU A 14 14.95 -5.18 9.57
N PHE A 15 15.82 -4.65 8.72
CA PHE A 15 15.78 -3.24 8.32
C PHE A 15 14.61 -2.95 7.37
N LEU A 16 14.39 -3.79 6.36
CA LEU A 16 13.24 -3.68 5.45
C LEU A 16 11.93 -3.87 6.21
N TYR A 17 11.84 -4.92 7.02
CA TYR A 17 10.71 -5.20 7.90
C TYR A 17 10.49 -4.04 8.88
N GLY A 18 11.54 -3.58 9.57
CA GLY A 18 11.46 -2.43 10.46
C GLY A 18 11.01 -1.15 9.76
N HIS A 19 11.51 -0.86 8.55
CA HIS A 19 11.12 0.32 7.79
C HIS A 19 9.66 0.24 7.33
N THR A 20 9.19 -0.96 6.94
CA THR A 20 7.80 -1.19 6.57
C THR A 20 6.85 -1.03 7.75
N TYR A 21 7.21 -1.55 8.94
CA TYR A 21 6.41 -1.35 10.15
C TYR A 21 6.40 0.11 10.61
N LEU A 22 7.51 0.83 10.44
CA LEU A 22 7.58 2.28 10.69
C LEU A 22 6.67 3.05 9.74
N LEU A 23 6.63 2.69 8.44
CA LEU A 23 5.72 3.30 7.47
C LEU A 23 4.25 2.95 7.75
N SER A 24 3.94 1.71 8.15
CA SER A 24 2.60 1.29 8.57
C SER A 24 2.13 2.04 9.82
N ALA A 25 3.02 2.23 10.79
CA ALA A 25 2.76 2.99 12.01
C ALA A 25 2.60 4.49 11.72
N GLN A 26 3.40 5.04 10.80
CA GLN A 26 3.27 6.43 10.34
C GLN A 26 1.99 6.68 9.51
N ASN A 27 1.49 5.66 8.82
CA ASN A 27 0.23 5.71 8.07
C ASN A 27 -1.00 5.33 8.92
N GLY A 28 -0.82 5.16 10.23
CA GLY A 28 -1.94 5.02 11.18
C GLY A 28 -2.85 3.82 10.92
N MET A 29 -2.37 2.78 10.25
CA MET A 29 -3.15 1.56 10.04
C MET A 29 -3.10 0.70 11.30
N TYR A 30 -3.97 1.01 12.27
CA TYR A 30 -4.22 0.12 13.39
C TYR A 30 -5.35 -0.84 13.01
N LEU A 31 -4.99 -2.09 12.69
CA LEU A 31 -5.91 -3.19 12.48
C LEU A 31 -6.22 -3.83 13.83
N ASP A 32 -7.45 -3.71 14.33
CA ASP A 32 -7.91 -4.56 15.42
C ASP A 32 -8.52 -5.88 14.89
N ALA A 33 -8.63 -6.88 15.77
CA ALA A 33 -9.18 -8.20 15.43
C ALA A 33 -10.68 -8.18 15.04
N LYS A 34 -11.33 -7.00 15.02
CA LYS A 34 -12.76 -6.79 14.76
C LYS A 34 -13.03 -5.85 13.58
N HIS A 35 -12.01 -5.50 12.78
CA HIS A 35 -12.11 -4.58 11.63
C HIS A 35 -12.40 -3.12 12.02
N THR A 36 -11.94 -2.71 13.18
CA THR A 36 -11.95 -1.32 13.61
C THR A 36 -10.65 -0.64 13.18
N PHE A 37 -10.76 0.55 12.60
CA PHE A 37 -9.63 1.36 12.16
C PHE A 37 -9.69 2.74 12.82
N LEU A 38 -8.65 3.07 13.59
CA LEU A 38 -8.40 4.43 14.07
C LEU A 38 -7.36 5.08 13.15
N ILE A 39 -7.75 6.18 12.52
CA ILE A 39 -6.99 6.83 11.47
C ILE A 39 -6.61 8.23 11.98
N PRO A 40 -5.33 8.49 12.33
CA PRO A 40 -4.87 9.83 12.67
C PRO A 40 -4.90 10.71 11.41
N MET A 41 -5.52 11.88 11.52
CA MET A 41 -5.57 12.86 10.43
C MET A 41 -4.44 13.85 10.64
N LEU A 42 -3.33 13.64 9.95
CA LEU A 42 -2.14 14.51 10.02
C LEU A 42 -2.07 15.42 8.79
N GLU A 43 -2.01 16.72 9.02
CA GLU A 43 -1.70 17.71 7.99
C GLU A 43 -0.33 18.32 8.28
N ASN A 44 0.64 18.14 7.38
CA ASN A 44 2.02 18.61 7.57
C ASN A 44 2.66 18.12 8.89
N ASN A 45 2.41 16.86 9.26
CA ASN A 45 2.82 16.24 10.54
C ASN A 45 2.18 16.84 11.80
N VAL A 46 1.13 17.64 11.66
CA VAL A 46 0.33 18.17 12.77
C VAL A 46 -0.99 17.42 12.83
N LEU A 47 -1.35 16.92 14.01
CA LEU A 47 -2.63 16.26 14.25
C LEU A 47 -3.79 17.25 14.10
N LYS A 48 -4.72 16.92 13.22
CA LYS A 48 -5.95 17.69 12.93
C LYS A 48 -7.23 16.98 13.36
N GLY A 49 -7.11 15.72 13.76
CA GLY A 49 -8.25 14.93 14.16
C GLY A 49 -8.02 13.44 14.02
N HIS A 50 -9.11 12.70 14.20
CA HIS A 50 -9.12 11.25 14.07
C HIS A 50 -10.36 10.83 13.30
N ALA A 51 -10.22 9.83 12.45
CA ALA A 51 -11.35 9.12 11.90
C ALA A 51 -11.39 7.71 12.48
N TYR A 52 -12.59 7.23 12.78
CA TYR A 52 -12.84 5.92 13.36
C TYR A 52 -13.82 5.16 12.50
N ILE A 53 -13.42 4.00 11.99
CA ILE A 53 -14.26 3.18 11.11
C ILE A 53 -14.46 1.83 11.74
N TYR A 54 -15.72 1.39 11.83
CA TYR A 54 -16.07 0.11 12.44
C TYR A 54 -17.31 -0.50 11.81
N LEU A 55 -17.39 -1.83 11.89
CA LEU A 55 -18.59 -2.57 11.55
C LEU A 55 -19.66 -2.32 12.62
N LEU A 56 -20.83 -1.83 12.20
CA LEU A 56 -21.97 -1.64 13.09
C LEU A 56 -22.74 -2.96 13.25
N ASP A 57 -23.24 -3.50 12.14
CA ASP A 57 -24.05 -4.71 12.14
C ASP A 57 -24.17 -5.31 10.73
N LYS A 58 -24.56 -6.59 10.66
CA LYS A 58 -24.98 -7.26 9.44
C LYS A 58 -26.43 -6.87 9.12
N VAL A 59 -26.62 -6.00 8.14
CA VAL A 59 -27.95 -5.52 7.74
C VAL A 59 -28.77 -6.63 7.08
N SER A 60 -28.13 -7.47 6.27
CA SER A 60 -28.78 -8.61 5.62
C SER A 60 -27.78 -9.74 5.34
N LYS A 61 -28.24 -10.87 4.79
CA LYS A 61 -27.33 -11.93 4.32
C LYS A 61 -26.30 -11.41 3.31
N ASP A 62 -26.68 -10.40 2.54
CA ASP A 62 -25.94 -9.88 1.40
C ASP A 62 -25.25 -8.55 1.69
N SER A 63 -25.36 -8.00 2.90
CA SER A 63 -24.77 -6.69 3.21
C SER A 63 -24.37 -6.49 4.67
N ASN A 64 -23.27 -5.77 4.85
CA ASN A 64 -22.72 -5.33 6.13
C ASN A 64 -22.77 -3.80 6.20
N SER A 65 -23.11 -3.25 7.35
CA SER A 65 -23.10 -1.79 7.58
C SER A 65 -21.92 -1.38 8.44
N PHE A 66 -21.29 -0.31 8.01
CA PHE A 66 -20.17 0.34 8.67
C PHE A 66 -20.54 1.76 9.04
N ILE A 67 -19.89 2.27 10.08
CA ILE A 67 -19.89 3.69 10.45
C ILE A 67 -18.48 4.22 10.31
N ILE A 68 -18.38 5.45 9.81
CA ILE A 68 -17.21 6.30 9.97
C ILE A 68 -17.61 7.49 10.84
N ASP A 69 -16.88 7.68 11.94
CA ASP A 69 -16.94 8.86 12.80
C ASP A 69 -15.67 9.68 12.58
N VAL A 70 -15.81 11.00 12.51
CA VAL A 70 -14.70 11.94 12.40
C VAL A 70 -14.75 12.90 13.56
N PHE A 71 -13.60 13.05 14.22
CA PHE A 71 -13.39 13.91 15.36
C PHE A 71 -12.29 14.92 15.04
N ASP A 72 -12.37 16.11 15.62
CA ASP A 72 -11.30 17.10 15.55
C ASP A 72 -10.12 16.74 16.47
N GLU A 73 -9.10 17.60 16.53
CA GLU A 73 -7.92 17.40 17.36
C GLU A 73 -8.21 17.35 18.87
N TYR A 74 -9.40 17.80 19.30
CA TYR A 74 -9.88 17.78 20.69
C TYR A 74 -10.91 16.68 20.95
N LEU A 75 -11.06 15.73 20.03
CA LEU A 75 -12.01 14.62 20.09
C LEU A 75 -13.49 15.07 20.11
N ARG A 76 -13.80 16.24 19.54
CA ARG A 76 -15.20 16.68 19.35
C ARG A 76 -15.74 16.15 18.04
N ASP A 77 -17.01 15.77 18.02
CA ASP A 77 -17.69 15.26 16.83
C ASP A 77 -17.69 16.29 15.68
N VAL A 78 -17.19 15.87 14.52
CA VAL A 78 -17.17 16.68 13.28
C VAL A 78 -18.13 16.12 12.24
N GLY A 79 -18.23 14.79 12.16
CA GLY A 79 -19.11 14.13 11.21
C GLY A 79 -19.26 12.65 11.48
N GLN A 80 -20.40 12.12 11.06
CA GLN A 80 -20.68 10.69 11.10
C GLN A 80 -21.36 10.28 9.80
N LYS A 81 -20.95 9.13 9.27
CA LYS A 81 -21.62 8.53 8.11
C LYS A 81 -21.75 7.02 8.25
N LYS A 82 -22.98 6.56 8.07
CA LYS A 82 -23.29 5.15 7.89
C LYS A 82 -23.21 4.81 6.39
N PHE A 83 -22.52 3.72 6.06
CA PHE A 83 -22.47 3.18 4.70
C PHE A 83 -22.59 1.66 4.71
N THR A 84 -22.88 1.10 3.54
CA THR A 84 -23.15 -0.33 3.37
C THR A 84 -22.23 -0.92 2.32
N LEU A 85 -21.69 -2.09 2.61
CA LEU A 85 -20.91 -2.92 1.69
C LEU A 85 -21.66 -4.24 1.44
N ASP A 86 -21.59 -4.74 0.20
CA ASP A 86 -22.00 -6.11 -0.11
C ASP A 86 -21.17 -7.08 0.76
N SER A 87 -21.81 -8.12 1.32
CA SER A 87 -21.19 -9.03 2.28
C SER A 87 -20.02 -9.84 1.72
N LYS A 88 -19.84 -9.86 0.39
CA LYS A 88 -18.69 -10.45 -0.31
C LYS A 88 -17.46 -9.55 -0.27
N PHE A 89 -17.62 -8.25 0.00
CA PHE A 89 -16.50 -7.35 0.27
C PHE A 89 -16.08 -7.46 1.73
N THR A 90 -14.79 -7.63 1.95
CA THR A 90 -14.15 -7.53 3.27
C THR A 90 -13.48 -6.17 3.36
N PHE A 91 -13.68 -5.47 4.47
CA PHE A 91 -12.97 -4.21 4.71
C PHE A 91 -11.50 -4.52 5.00
N SER A 92 -10.58 -3.93 4.23
CA SER A 92 -9.16 -4.31 4.24
C SER A 92 -8.27 -3.25 4.87
N ALA A 93 -8.54 -1.96 4.62
CA ALA A 93 -7.69 -0.88 5.13
C ALA A 93 -8.38 0.49 5.10
N ALA A 94 -7.85 1.43 5.87
CA ALA A 94 -8.19 2.84 5.78
C ALA A 94 -7.00 3.73 6.11
N VAL A 95 -6.89 4.89 5.47
CA VAL A 95 -5.78 5.84 5.64
C VAL A 95 -6.23 7.28 5.40
N PHE A 96 -5.62 8.24 6.08
CA PHE A 96 -5.77 9.66 5.74
C PHE A 96 -4.67 10.07 4.75
N ASN A 97 -5.05 10.61 3.59
CA ASN A 97 -4.10 10.93 2.52
C ASN A 97 -3.60 12.39 2.56
N GLY A 98 -3.88 13.12 3.64
CA GLY A 98 -3.60 14.56 3.79
C GLY A 98 -4.80 15.47 3.54
N VAL A 99 -5.81 14.97 2.80
CA VAL A 99 -7.03 15.74 2.48
C VAL A 99 -8.27 14.95 2.87
N ASN A 100 -8.32 13.68 2.48
CA ASN A 100 -9.46 12.80 2.61
C ASN A 100 -9.11 11.53 3.40
N ILE A 101 -10.14 10.88 3.91
CA ILE A 101 -10.07 9.54 4.50
C ILE A 101 -10.41 8.54 3.39
N VAL A 102 -9.45 7.68 3.05
CA VAL A 102 -9.60 6.68 1.98
C VAL A 102 -9.74 5.31 2.61
N THR A 103 -10.81 4.61 2.27
CA THR A 103 -11.06 3.23 2.67
C THR A 103 -10.89 2.28 1.50
N LYS A 104 -10.47 1.06 1.81
CA LYS A 104 -10.28 -0.03 0.86
C LYS A 104 -11.04 -1.26 1.33
N SER A 105 -11.82 -1.84 0.45
CA SER A 105 -12.47 -3.14 0.65
C SER A 105 -12.18 -4.07 -0.52
N GLU A 106 -11.99 -5.34 -0.24
CA GLU A 106 -11.64 -6.35 -1.23
C GLU A 106 -12.73 -7.40 -1.35
N LYS A 107 -13.15 -7.68 -2.58
CA LYS A 107 -13.93 -8.85 -2.94
C LYS A 107 -12.98 -9.87 -3.51
N LYS A 108 -12.80 -10.95 -2.75
CA LYS A 108 -11.79 -11.98 -3.01
C LYS A 108 -11.77 -12.42 -4.48
N GLU A 109 -10.59 -12.34 -5.09
CA GLU A 109 -10.33 -12.75 -6.48
C GLU A 109 -11.13 -12.00 -7.57
N GLU A 110 -11.87 -10.93 -7.22
CA GLU A 110 -12.82 -10.29 -8.15
C GLU A 110 -12.67 -8.78 -8.26
N ALA A 111 -12.62 -8.06 -7.13
CA ALA A 111 -12.67 -6.60 -7.15
C ALA A 111 -12.03 -5.94 -5.92
N VAL A 112 -11.66 -4.67 -6.09
CA VAL A 112 -11.29 -3.75 -5.01
C VAL A 112 -12.19 -2.54 -5.08
N ARG A 113 -12.76 -2.12 -3.96
CA ARG A 113 -13.57 -0.91 -3.83
C ARG A 113 -12.83 0.12 -2.98
N TYR A 114 -12.85 1.36 -3.43
CA TYR A 114 -12.38 2.50 -2.65
C TYR A 114 -13.55 3.44 -2.38
N ILE A 115 -13.68 3.85 -1.12
CA ILE A 115 -14.62 4.91 -0.72
C ILE A 115 -13.80 6.00 -0.06
N VAL A 116 -13.96 7.23 -0.55
CA VAL A 116 -13.25 8.41 -0.10
C VAL A 116 -14.25 9.30 0.63
N PHE A 117 -13.89 9.66 1.85
CA PHE A 117 -14.66 10.54 2.71
C PHE A 117 -13.89 11.86 2.89
N ASP A 118 -14.62 12.97 2.91
CA ASP A 118 -14.08 14.24 3.38
C ASP A 118 -13.90 14.23 4.92
N GLN A 119 -13.40 15.34 5.47
CA GLN A 119 -13.18 15.49 6.92
C GLN A 119 -14.48 15.65 7.73
N GLN A 120 -15.64 15.68 7.06
CA GLN A 120 -16.97 15.70 7.66
C GLN A 120 -17.70 14.38 7.44
N ALA A 121 -16.98 13.31 7.06
CA ALA A 121 -17.49 11.98 6.76
C ALA A 121 -18.43 11.89 5.53
N ASN A 122 -18.51 12.91 4.67
CA ASN A 122 -19.29 12.80 3.44
C ASN A 122 -18.52 12.02 2.38
N ILE A 123 -19.22 11.16 1.64
CA ILE A 123 -18.64 10.41 0.53
C ILE A 123 -18.39 11.39 -0.62
N SER A 124 -17.12 11.64 -0.94
CA SER A 124 -16.70 12.47 -2.06
C SER A 124 -16.40 11.65 -3.31
N PHE A 125 -16.09 10.35 -3.14
CA PHE A 125 -15.84 9.42 -4.24
C PHE A 125 -16.06 7.97 -3.81
N ASP A 126 -16.60 7.16 -4.72
CA ASP A 126 -16.85 5.74 -4.51
C ASP A 126 -16.67 5.01 -5.83
N THR A 127 -15.76 4.05 -5.86
CA THR A 127 -15.40 3.33 -7.08
C THR A 127 -15.10 1.87 -6.80
N THR A 128 -15.47 1.01 -7.73
CA THR A 128 -15.11 -0.41 -7.72
C THR A 128 -14.29 -0.74 -8.96
N LEU A 129 -13.11 -1.31 -8.74
CA LEU A 129 -12.23 -1.80 -9.78
C LEU A 129 -12.34 -3.31 -9.86
N ASN A 130 -12.79 -3.82 -11.00
CA ASN A 130 -12.81 -5.26 -11.27
C ASN A 130 -11.38 -5.73 -11.58
N ILE A 131 -10.73 -6.33 -10.60
CA ILE A 131 -9.33 -6.76 -10.63
C ILE A 131 -9.25 -8.14 -9.96
N ARG A 132 -8.69 -9.11 -10.68
CA ARG A 132 -8.50 -10.47 -10.16
C ARG A 132 -7.32 -10.51 -9.20
N LEU A 133 -7.63 -10.34 -7.92
CA LEU A 133 -6.64 -10.44 -6.84
C LEU A 133 -6.12 -11.87 -6.73
N ARG A 134 -4.80 -12.03 -6.62
CA ARG A 134 -4.18 -13.33 -6.45
C ARG A 134 -4.35 -13.80 -5.00
N LYS A 135 -4.78 -15.05 -4.82
CA LYS A 135 -4.79 -15.70 -3.51
C LYS A 135 -3.36 -16.01 -3.05
N VAL A 136 -2.88 -15.31 -2.03
CA VAL A 136 -1.59 -15.60 -1.39
C VAL A 136 -1.81 -16.71 -0.36
N LYS A 137 -1.20 -17.88 -0.59
CA LYS A 137 -1.30 -19.04 0.33
C LYS A 137 -0.30 -18.96 1.48
N GLU A 138 0.87 -18.37 1.25
CA GLU A 138 1.96 -18.26 2.21
C GLU A 138 2.65 -16.90 2.07
N LEU A 139 2.95 -16.28 3.20
CA LEU A 139 3.79 -15.08 3.27
C LEU A 139 5.24 -15.47 2.98
N SER A 140 5.75 -15.04 1.83
CA SER A 140 7.14 -15.22 1.39
C SER A 140 7.69 -13.91 0.83
N GLU A 141 9.00 -13.82 0.61
CA GLU A 141 9.64 -12.62 0.02
C GLU A 141 9.01 -12.21 -1.33
N GLU A 142 8.53 -13.18 -2.11
CA GLU A 142 7.84 -12.98 -3.39
C GLU A 142 6.45 -12.36 -3.23
N ASN A 143 5.79 -12.60 -2.10
CA ASN A 143 4.40 -12.20 -1.87
C ASN A 143 4.26 -11.18 -0.72
N LEU A 144 5.38 -10.71 -0.16
CA LEU A 144 5.38 -9.76 0.95
C LEU A 144 4.90 -8.38 0.44
N GLN A 145 3.70 -7.99 0.84
CA GLN A 145 3.21 -6.63 0.65
C GLN A 145 3.13 -5.93 2.00
N PRO A 146 4.01 -4.95 2.26
CA PRO A 146 4.17 -4.39 3.61
C PRO A 146 2.95 -3.60 4.11
N THR A 147 2.08 -3.14 3.21
CA THR A 147 0.93 -2.28 3.54
C THR A 147 -0.14 -2.37 2.46
N PRO A 148 -1.41 -2.59 2.83
CA PRO A 148 -2.52 -2.70 1.88
C PRO A 148 -2.88 -1.39 1.17
N ILE A 149 -2.56 -0.21 1.74
CA ILE A 149 -2.61 1.12 1.09
C ILE A 149 -1.57 2.04 1.76
N LEU A 150 -1.03 3.00 1.02
CA LEU A 150 -0.01 3.96 1.48
C LEU A 150 -0.45 5.39 1.14
N ALA A 151 -0.46 6.29 2.13
CA ALA A 151 -0.59 7.72 1.86
C ALA A 151 0.74 8.27 1.32
N VAL A 152 0.68 9.10 0.27
CA VAL A 152 1.85 9.74 -0.33
C VAL A 152 1.73 11.25 -0.15
N ASN A 153 2.46 11.80 0.83
CA ASN A 153 2.75 13.24 1.01
C ASN A 153 1.66 14.21 0.48
N ASN A 154 0.43 14.12 0.98
CA ASN A 154 -0.70 14.98 0.61
C ASN A 154 -1.07 14.96 -0.90
N GLN A 155 -0.80 13.89 -1.63
CA GLN A 155 -1.10 13.79 -3.07
C GLN A 155 -2.18 12.75 -3.39
N GLY A 156 -2.33 11.76 -2.52
CA GLY A 156 -3.23 10.65 -2.72
C GLY A 156 -2.76 9.40 -2.00
N ILE A 157 -3.20 8.25 -2.51
CA ILE A 157 -2.75 6.94 -2.04
C ILE A 157 -2.10 6.13 -3.16
N LEU A 158 -1.21 5.23 -2.75
CA LEU A 158 -0.70 4.12 -3.55
C LEU A 158 -1.18 2.80 -2.96
N ASP A 159 -1.70 1.93 -3.81
CA ASP A 159 -2.06 0.56 -3.47
C ASP A 159 -1.35 -0.41 -4.41
N TYR A 160 -0.64 -1.37 -3.83
CA TYR A 160 0.09 -2.40 -4.56
C TYR A 160 -0.73 -3.67 -4.46
N LEU A 161 -1.27 -4.15 -5.57
CA LEU A 161 -2.13 -5.33 -5.64
C LEU A 161 -1.42 -6.45 -6.37
N LEU A 162 -1.35 -7.64 -5.76
CA LEU A 162 -0.95 -8.85 -6.49
C LEU A 162 -2.13 -9.36 -7.31
N THR A 163 -1.94 -9.47 -8.62
CA THR A 163 -3.01 -9.81 -9.56
C THR A 163 -2.61 -10.98 -10.45
N GLU A 164 -3.62 -11.69 -10.96
CA GLU A 164 -3.42 -12.79 -11.90
C GLU A 164 -4.49 -12.75 -13.01
N SER A 165 -4.05 -12.64 -14.26
CA SER A 165 -4.93 -12.62 -15.43
C SER A 165 -4.36 -13.47 -16.55
N GLY A 166 -5.16 -14.40 -17.08
CA GLY A 166 -4.70 -15.33 -18.12
C GLY A 166 -3.49 -16.18 -17.71
N GLY A 167 -3.34 -16.48 -16.42
CA GLY A 167 -2.18 -17.21 -15.86
C GLY A 167 -0.91 -16.35 -15.70
N VAL A 168 -0.95 -15.08 -16.06
CA VAL A 168 0.15 -14.13 -15.87
C VAL A 168 0.00 -13.47 -14.50
N LYS A 169 1.03 -13.62 -13.67
CA LYS A 169 1.13 -12.96 -12.35
C LYS A 169 1.73 -11.57 -12.54
N SER A 170 1.15 -10.58 -11.86
CA SER A 170 1.61 -9.20 -11.91
C SER A 170 1.46 -8.50 -10.57
N THR A 171 2.23 -7.43 -10.39
CA THR A 171 1.93 -6.42 -9.38
C THR A 171 1.29 -5.23 -10.07
N GLN A 172 0.07 -4.89 -9.68
CA GLN A 172 -0.63 -3.72 -10.17
C GLN A 172 -0.55 -2.61 -9.12
N MET A 173 0.00 -1.47 -9.50
CA MET A 173 -0.01 -0.26 -8.69
C MET A 173 -1.22 0.58 -9.07
N ILE A 174 -2.07 0.87 -8.09
CA ILE A 174 -3.18 1.81 -8.20
C ILE A 174 -2.75 3.11 -7.53
N CYS A 175 -2.85 4.21 -8.27
CA CYS A 175 -2.66 5.54 -7.72
C CYS A 175 -4.04 6.21 -7.68
N LEU A 176 -4.49 6.63 -6.51
CA LEU A 176 -5.70 7.43 -6.34
C LEU A 176 -5.29 8.80 -5.83
N SER A 177 -5.37 9.81 -6.71
CA SER A 177 -5.05 11.20 -6.38
C SER A 177 -6.11 11.85 -5.50
N ASN A 178 -5.77 12.98 -4.86
CA ASN A 178 -6.73 13.80 -4.09
C ASN A 178 -7.88 14.36 -4.93
N GLU A 179 -7.69 14.49 -6.25
CA GLU A 179 -8.75 14.87 -7.20
C GLU A 179 -9.65 13.68 -7.58
N ASN A 180 -9.53 12.55 -6.88
CA ASN A 180 -10.27 11.31 -7.12
C ASN A 180 -10.03 10.71 -8.52
N LYS A 181 -8.90 11.04 -9.15
CA LYS A 181 -8.45 10.40 -10.39
C LYS A 181 -7.67 9.14 -10.07
N ILE A 182 -8.04 8.05 -10.75
CA ILE A 182 -7.35 6.76 -10.66
C ILE A 182 -6.42 6.60 -11.85
N SER A 183 -5.17 6.27 -11.58
CA SER A 183 -4.25 5.74 -12.58
C SER A 183 -3.69 4.39 -12.15
N LYS A 184 -3.20 3.63 -13.13
CA LYS A 184 -2.82 2.24 -12.94
C LYS A 184 -1.53 1.96 -13.69
N TYR A 185 -0.62 1.28 -13.02
CA TYR A 185 0.55 0.69 -13.65
C TYR A 185 0.56 -0.82 -13.40
N ILE A 186 0.87 -1.60 -14.42
CA ILE A 186 0.97 -3.05 -14.32
C ILE A 186 2.42 -3.45 -14.53
N GLN A 187 3.05 -3.95 -13.47
CA GLN A 187 4.32 -4.66 -13.57
C GLN A 187 4.03 -6.13 -13.86
N ALA A 188 4.03 -6.49 -15.14
CA ALA A 188 3.98 -7.88 -15.56
C ALA A 188 5.36 -8.53 -15.39
N SER A 189 5.38 -9.79 -14.96
CA SER A 189 6.60 -10.59 -14.91
C SER A 189 6.25 -12.06 -15.15
N THR A 190 7.06 -12.73 -15.96
CA THR A 190 6.96 -14.18 -16.17
C THR A 190 7.56 -14.98 -15.02
N ALA A 191 8.29 -14.30 -14.12
CA ALA A 191 8.88 -14.84 -12.91
C ALA A 191 8.23 -14.18 -11.67
N PRO A 192 8.26 -14.82 -10.49
CA PRO A 192 7.80 -14.19 -9.26
C PRO A 192 8.49 -12.83 -9.08
N SER A 193 7.73 -11.81 -8.66
CA SER A 193 8.25 -10.47 -8.49
C SER A 193 7.59 -9.75 -7.33
N ASN A 194 8.35 -8.86 -6.70
CA ASN A 194 7.89 -8.00 -5.62
C ASN A 194 8.25 -6.55 -5.96
N VAL A 195 7.28 -5.65 -5.83
CA VAL A 195 7.48 -4.20 -6.01
C VAL A 195 7.28 -3.51 -4.68
N GLN A 196 8.28 -2.73 -4.25
CA GLN A 196 8.24 -2.00 -3.00
C GLN A 196 8.50 -0.51 -3.22
N LEU A 197 7.68 0.34 -2.59
CA LEU A 197 7.89 1.77 -2.58
C LEU A 197 9.20 2.11 -1.86
N LEU A 198 10.05 2.94 -2.48
CA LEU A 198 11.19 3.58 -1.82
C LEU A 198 10.86 5.00 -1.38
N THR A 199 10.26 5.77 -2.27
CA THR A 199 9.86 7.16 -2.03
C THR A 199 8.88 7.60 -3.12
N ALA A 200 8.06 8.59 -2.80
CA ALA A 200 7.22 9.26 -3.78
C ALA A 200 7.07 10.75 -3.45
N ASP A 201 6.98 11.55 -4.50
CA ASP A 201 6.72 12.98 -4.48
C ASP A 201 5.72 13.37 -5.59
N ASN A 202 5.48 14.67 -5.76
CA ASN A 202 4.47 15.20 -6.67
C ASN A 202 4.77 14.98 -8.15
N LYS A 203 5.98 14.50 -8.46
CA LYS A 203 6.43 14.22 -9.83
C LYS A 203 6.66 12.73 -10.04
N TYR A 204 7.18 12.03 -9.04
CA TYR A 204 7.74 10.70 -9.21
C TYR A 204 7.32 9.72 -8.12
N ILE A 205 7.12 8.47 -8.53
CA ILE A 205 7.05 7.31 -7.65
C ILE A 205 8.28 6.46 -7.94
N VAL A 206 9.08 6.20 -6.91
CA VAL A 206 10.31 5.42 -7.03
C VAL A 206 10.13 4.11 -6.30
N ASN A 207 10.23 3.02 -7.05
CA ASN A 207 10.08 1.66 -6.55
C ASN A 207 11.38 0.87 -6.67
N THR A 208 11.55 -0.11 -5.78
CA THR A 208 12.44 -1.25 -6.03
C THR A 208 11.62 -2.39 -6.59
N LEU A 209 12.10 -2.99 -7.67
CA LEU A 209 11.56 -4.22 -8.25
C LEU A 209 12.54 -5.36 -8.01
N TYR A 210 12.04 -6.43 -7.41
CA TYR A 210 12.74 -7.70 -7.22
C TYR A 210 12.11 -8.73 -8.14
N ILE A 211 12.91 -9.37 -9.00
CA ILE A 211 12.47 -10.49 -9.85
C ILE A 211 13.24 -11.73 -9.41
N TYR A 212 12.51 -12.75 -8.97
CA TYR A 212 13.07 -13.98 -8.43
C TYR A 212 13.15 -15.05 -9.51
N SER A 213 14.31 -15.66 -9.69
CA SER A 213 14.49 -16.81 -10.58
C SER A 213 14.87 -18.04 -9.75
N HIS A 214 13.96 -19.00 -9.67
CA HIS A 214 14.22 -20.25 -8.94
C HIS A 214 15.25 -21.10 -9.66
N ARG A 215 16.33 -21.47 -8.95
CA ARG A 215 17.22 -22.56 -9.33
C ARG A 215 17.17 -23.67 -8.27
N LYS A 216 17.59 -24.89 -8.64
CA LYS A 216 17.49 -26.10 -7.79
C LYS A 216 17.97 -25.94 -6.34
N HIS A 217 18.94 -25.05 -6.08
CA HIS A 217 19.57 -24.91 -4.76
C HIS A 217 19.64 -23.46 -4.23
N PHE A 218 19.20 -22.46 -5.01
CA PHE A 218 19.22 -21.04 -4.65
C PHE A 218 18.25 -20.24 -5.53
N ASN A 219 17.82 -19.08 -5.03
CA ASN A 219 17.04 -18.11 -5.81
C ASN A 219 17.96 -16.99 -6.26
N ASP A 220 18.05 -16.75 -7.57
CA ASP A 220 18.65 -15.50 -8.06
C ASP A 220 17.62 -14.39 -7.89
N VAL A 221 18.07 -13.22 -7.47
CA VAL A 221 17.24 -12.03 -7.38
C VAL A 221 17.83 -10.94 -8.27
N ASN A 222 17.11 -10.57 -9.31
CA ASN A 222 17.42 -9.37 -10.09
C ASN A 222 16.74 -8.19 -9.43
N THR A 223 17.52 -7.14 -9.13
CA THR A 223 17.00 -5.91 -8.53
C THR A 223 17.10 -4.76 -9.52
N SER A 224 16.00 -4.05 -9.72
CA SER A 224 15.96 -2.79 -10.48
C SER A 224 15.30 -1.67 -9.68
N ILE A 225 15.65 -0.44 -10.03
CA ILE A 225 14.92 0.75 -9.59
C ILE A 225 14.00 1.15 -10.72
N GLN A 226 12.72 1.26 -10.42
CA GLN A 226 11.68 1.71 -11.34
C GLN A 226 11.22 3.11 -10.94
N ILE A 227 11.19 4.02 -11.91
CA ILE A 227 10.68 5.37 -11.74
C ILE A 227 9.42 5.51 -12.58
N LEU A 228 8.33 5.85 -11.92
CA LEU A 228 7.07 6.22 -12.55
C LEU A 228 6.82 7.71 -12.35
N SER A 229 6.02 8.32 -13.22
CA SER A 229 5.41 9.61 -12.90
C SER A 229 4.44 9.44 -11.73
N ALA A 230 4.07 10.54 -11.07
CA ALA A 230 3.03 10.55 -10.04
C ALA A 230 1.67 10.04 -10.57
N GLN A 231 1.46 10.05 -11.89
CA GLN A 231 0.30 9.48 -12.57
C GLN A 231 0.49 7.99 -12.94
N GLY A 232 1.55 7.32 -12.49
CA GLY A 232 1.78 5.89 -12.73
C GLY A 232 2.30 5.55 -14.13
N VAL A 233 2.83 6.51 -14.89
CA VAL A 233 3.46 6.23 -16.20
C VAL A 233 4.91 5.86 -15.97
N LYS A 234 5.39 4.73 -16.50
CA LYS A 234 6.81 4.36 -16.40
C LYS A 234 7.68 5.33 -17.18
N ILE A 235 8.61 5.96 -16.48
CA ILE A 235 9.58 6.90 -17.03
C ILE A 235 10.90 6.17 -17.31
N ALA A 236 11.39 5.41 -16.33
CA ALA A 236 12.66 4.74 -16.42
C ALA A 236 12.69 3.47 -15.57
N GLU A 237 13.58 2.56 -15.92
CA GLU A 237 13.99 1.46 -15.06
C GLU A 237 15.48 1.21 -15.26
N THR A 238 16.21 1.11 -14.15
CA THR A 238 17.64 0.76 -14.19
C THR A 238 17.87 -0.51 -13.38
N VAL A 239 18.50 -1.50 -14.01
CA VAL A 239 18.95 -2.70 -13.31
C VAL A 239 20.14 -2.30 -12.44
N LEU A 240 20.06 -2.61 -11.15
CA LEU A 240 21.16 -2.30 -10.24
C LEU A 240 22.24 -3.37 -10.33
N PHE A 241 21.91 -4.65 -10.14
CA PHE A 241 22.87 -5.76 -10.15
C PHE A 241 22.18 -7.10 -10.45
N LYS A 242 22.94 -8.03 -11.05
CA LYS A 242 22.70 -9.49 -11.01
C LYS A 242 23.53 -10.03 -9.85
N ASP A 243 22.92 -10.82 -8.96
CA ASP A 243 23.58 -11.54 -7.85
C ASP A 243 24.18 -10.71 -6.71
N ASP A 244 23.49 -9.68 -6.18
CA ASP A 244 24.03 -8.96 -5.01
C ASP A 244 23.01 -8.60 -3.93
N GLN A 245 23.05 -9.37 -2.84
CA GLN A 245 22.34 -9.16 -1.57
C GLN A 245 22.77 -7.87 -0.82
N PHE A 246 23.63 -6.99 -1.38
CA PHE A 246 24.39 -6.00 -0.58
C PHE A 246 24.55 -4.56 -1.11
N ARG A 247 24.01 -4.17 -2.27
CA ARG A 247 24.33 -2.83 -2.84
C ARG A 247 23.19 -1.81 -2.94
N SER A 248 21.94 -2.19 -2.73
CA SER A 248 20.79 -1.27 -2.80
C SER A 248 20.85 -0.14 -1.76
N ILE A 249 21.40 -0.39 -0.58
CA ILE A 249 21.51 0.60 0.52
C ILE A 249 22.44 1.78 0.17
N ARG A 250 23.56 1.55 -0.53
CA ARG A 250 24.50 2.64 -0.88
C ARG A 250 23.94 3.60 -1.94
N PHE A 251 23.07 3.10 -2.84
CA PHE A 251 22.41 3.95 -3.83
C PHE A 251 21.31 4.80 -3.19
N LEU A 252 20.47 4.20 -2.33
CA LEU A 252 19.46 4.93 -1.55
C LEU A 252 20.06 6.04 -0.68
N LEU A 253 21.18 5.77 0.01
CA LEU A 253 21.90 6.76 0.82
C LEU A 253 22.56 7.87 -0.02
N ARG A 254 22.97 7.57 -1.27
CA ARG A 254 23.45 8.60 -2.21
C ARG A 254 22.31 9.43 -2.78
N TYR A 255 21.21 8.80 -3.21
CA TYR A 255 20.05 9.50 -3.80
C TYR A 255 19.39 10.46 -2.79
N ARG A 256 19.22 10.04 -1.53
CA ARG A 256 18.71 10.92 -0.46
C ARG A 256 19.58 12.16 -0.24
N ARG A 257 20.91 12.05 -0.42
CA ARG A 257 21.83 13.19 -0.27
C ARG A 257 21.84 14.14 -1.47
N THR A 258 21.45 13.67 -2.65
CA THR A 258 21.47 14.47 -3.89
C THR A 258 20.13 15.14 -4.17
N VAL A 259 19.01 14.53 -3.75
CA VAL A 259 17.65 15.06 -3.98
C VAL A 259 17.14 15.96 -2.85
N LEU A 260 17.70 15.85 -1.64
CA LEU A 260 17.37 16.72 -0.50
C LEU A 260 18.36 17.91 -0.36
N LYS A 261 18.98 18.34 -1.46
CA LYS A 261 19.75 19.57 -1.56
C LYS A 261 19.07 20.54 -2.50
#